data_AF-A0A397FJT0-F1
#
_entry.id   AF-A0A397FJT0-F1
#
_cell.length_a   1.000
_cell.length_b   1.000
_cell.length_c   1.000
_cell.angle_alpha   90.00
_cell.angle_beta   90.00
_cell.angle_gamma   90.00
#
_symmetry.space_group_name_H-M   'P 1'
#
loop_
_entity.id
_entity.type
_entity.pdbx_description
1 polymer ?
#
loop_
_entity_poly.entity_id
_entity_poly.type
_entity_poly.pdbx_seq_one_letter_code
_entity_poly.pdbx_strand_id
1 'polypeptide(L)'
;MTDLTNILLWKTTKIENAFYLQIAKQKFLGLPRSDKHGITYWKFREIRDQKVSNQSNNNSPASPAMDNLEKFNQRQSLAEALRNEAEVQRPEKAEPRQTN
;
A
#
# COMPACT_ATOMS: atom_id res chain seq x y z
N MET A 1 10.65 21.46 31.77
CA MET A 1 10.59 20.00 31.98
C MET A 1 11.06 19.34 30.70
N THR A 2 12.20 18.67 30.71
CA THR A 2 12.69 17.89 29.57
C THR A 2 12.03 16.52 29.63
N ASP A 3 11.00 16.29 28.80
CA ASP A 3 10.45 14.96 28.59
C ASP A 3 11.50 14.09 27.90
N LEU A 4 12.29 13.40 28.71
CA LEU A 4 13.28 12.43 28.25
C LEU A 4 12.52 11.26 27.62
N THR A 5 12.46 11.24 26.29
CA THR A 5 11.91 10.11 25.56
C THR A 5 12.91 8.96 25.65
N ASN A 6 12.58 7.95 26.44
CA ASN A 6 13.37 6.72 26.51
C ASN A 6 13.23 5.95 25.19
N ILE A 7 14.38 5.73 24.55
CA ILE A 7 14.50 4.94 23.32
C ILE A 7 15.25 3.66 23.68
N LEU A 8 14.63 2.50 23.40
CA LEU A 8 15.26 1.20 23.54
C LEU A 8 15.41 0.56 22.17
N LEU A 9 16.59 -0.03 21.91
CA LEU A 9 16.93 -0.69 20.66
C LEU A 9 17.57 -2.04 20.98
N TRP A 10 17.06 -3.13 20.39
CA TRP A 10 17.66 -4.45 20.57
C TRP A 10 17.56 -5.33 19.32
N LYS A 11 18.59 -6.13 19.08
CA LYS A 11 18.64 -7.08 17.96
C LYS A 11 17.65 -8.22 18.20
N THR A 12 16.97 -8.69 17.16
CA THR A 12 16.14 -9.90 17.24
C THR A 12 16.93 -11.12 16.79
N THR A 13 16.65 -12.26 17.41
CA THR A 13 17.17 -13.57 16.98
C THR A 13 16.21 -14.27 16.02
N LYS A 14 14.97 -13.77 15.88
CA LYS A 14 13.93 -14.40 15.06
C LYS A 14 14.08 -14.10 13.57
N ILE A 15 14.67 -12.97 13.23
CA ILE A 15 14.81 -12.49 11.86
C ILE A 15 16.24 -12.01 11.69
N GLU A 16 16.92 -12.51 10.67
CA GLU A 16 18.29 -12.14 10.38
C GLU A 16 18.39 -10.64 10.05
N ASN A 17 19.40 -9.98 10.62
CA ASN A 17 19.65 -8.55 10.39
C ASN A 17 18.43 -7.65 10.66
N ALA A 18 17.61 -7.98 11.66
CA ALA A 18 16.51 -7.13 12.11
C ALA A 18 16.68 -6.68 13.56
N PHE A 19 15.95 -5.65 13.96
CA PHE A 19 15.91 -5.17 15.34
C PHE A 19 14.54 -4.66 15.76
N TYR A 20 14.32 -4.62 17.05
CA TYR A 20 13.17 -3.96 17.64
C TYR A 20 13.58 -2.60 18.18
N LEU A 21 12.71 -1.61 17.98
CA LEU A 21 12.85 -0.25 18.47
C LEU A 21 11.62 0.07 19.31
N GLN A 22 11.81 0.52 20.55
CA GLN A 22 10.74 0.99 21.42
C GLN A 22 10.97 2.46 21.75
N ILE A 23 9.96 3.28 21.46
CA ILE A 23 9.93 4.71 21.76
C ILE A 23 8.72 4.95 22.65
N ALA A 24 8.96 5.37 23.90
CA ALA A 24 7.91 5.45 24.92
C ALA A 24 7.10 4.14 25.02
N LYS A 25 5.83 4.15 24.60
CA LYS A 25 4.91 2.99 24.63
C LYS A 25 4.80 2.26 23.28
N GLN A 26 5.38 2.80 22.20
CA GLN A 26 5.27 2.23 20.86
C GLN A 26 6.44 1.30 20.57
N LYS A 27 6.17 0.15 19.96
CA LYS A 27 7.17 -0.81 19.53
C LYS A 27 7.16 -0.93 18.01
N PHE A 28 8.34 -0.99 17.42
CA PHE A 28 8.55 -1.10 15.98
C PHE A 28 9.51 -2.25 15.67
N LEU A 29 9.29 -2.92 14.55
CA LEU A 29 10.24 -3.84 13.93
C LEU A 29 10.96 -3.11 12.80
N GLY A 30 12.27 -2.94 12.92
CA GLY A 30 13.15 -2.47 11.86
C GLY A 30 13.57 -3.64 10.98
N LEU A 31 13.22 -3.58 9.69
CA LEU A 31 13.63 -4.55 8.68
C LEU A 31 14.59 -3.89 7.67
N PRO A 32 15.68 -4.56 7.29
CA PRO A 32 16.58 -4.04 6.27
C PRO A 32 15.88 -4.13 4.91
N ARG A 33 15.96 -3.07 4.13
CA ARG A 33 15.49 -3.01 2.75
C ARG A 33 16.57 -2.38 1.90
N SER A 34 16.81 -2.96 0.73
CA SER A 34 17.69 -2.38 -0.28
C SER A 34 16.84 -1.71 -1.34
N ASP A 35 17.24 -0.53 -1.77
CA ASP A 35 16.64 0.13 -2.92
C ASP A 35 17.20 -0.42 -4.24
N LYS A 36 16.74 0.15 -5.37
CA LYS A 36 17.20 -0.21 -6.72
C LYS A 36 18.68 0.14 -6.99
N HIS A 37 19.29 0.96 -6.13
CA HIS A 37 20.68 1.39 -6.22
C HIS A 37 21.60 0.61 -5.26
N GLY A 38 21.06 -0.37 -4.52
CA GLY A 38 21.81 -1.18 -3.56
C GLY A 38 22.01 -0.51 -2.19
N ILE A 39 21.41 0.65 -1.94
CA ILE A 39 21.51 1.33 -0.65
C ILE A 39 20.57 0.63 0.34
N THR A 40 21.13 0.17 1.45
CA THR A 40 20.36 -0.49 2.51
C THR A 40 19.89 0.53 3.54
N TYR A 41 18.58 0.53 3.80
CA TYR A 41 17.93 1.37 4.80
C TYR A 41 16.97 0.54 5.67
N TRP A 42 16.60 1.12 6.82
CA TRP A 42 15.68 0.48 7.76
C TRP A 42 14.25 0.92 7.51
N LYS A 43 13.37 -0.05 7.21
CA LYS A 43 11.93 0.19 7.15
C LYS A 43 11.29 -0.28 8.46
N PHE A 44 10.65 0.65 9.16
CA PHE A 44 9.98 0.38 10.43
C PHE A 44 8.51 -0.01 10.22
N ARG A 45 8.09 -1.09 10.88
CA ARG A 45 6.69 -1.49 10.99
C ARG A 45 6.27 -1.45 12.45
N GLU A 46 5.20 -0.73 12.77
CA GLU A 46 4.62 -0.70 14.12
C GLU A 46 4.11 -2.11 14.48
N ILE A 47 4.53 -2.59 15.66
CA ILE A 47 4.01 -3.80 16.28
C ILE A 47 2.93 -3.34 17.24
N ARG A 48 1.69 -3.39 16.80
CA ARG A 48 0.56 -3.30 17.73
C ARG A 48 0.53 -4.64 18.45
N ASP A 49 0.50 -4.61 19.78
CA ASP A 49 0.20 -5.79 20.60
C ASP A 49 -1.23 -6.22 20.24
N GLN A 50 -1.37 -6.94 19.11
CA GLN A 50 -2.59 -7.62 18.77
C GLN A 50 -2.76 -8.66 19.87
N LYS A 51 -3.68 -8.40 20.82
CA LYS A 51 -4.45 -9.48 21.42
C LYS A 51 -4.81 -10.39 20.26
N VAL A 52 -4.34 -11.64 20.32
CA VAL A 52 -4.40 -12.64 19.27
C VAL A 52 -5.85 -12.82 18.80
N SER A 53 -6.32 -11.91 17.94
CA SER A 53 -7.35 -12.22 16.99
C SER A 53 -6.60 -13.02 15.94
N ASN A 54 -6.91 -14.31 15.89
CA ASN A 54 -6.59 -15.17 14.76
C ASN A 54 -7.22 -14.55 13.50
N GLN A 55 -6.67 -13.46 12.98
CA GLN A 55 -6.79 -13.14 11.58
C GLN A 55 -5.84 -14.09 10.87
N SER A 56 -6.39 -15.29 10.68
CA SER A 56 -6.23 -16.14 9.52
C SER A 56 -5.40 -15.45 8.45
N ASN A 57 -4.32 -16.11 8.04
CA ASN A 57 -3.66 -15.88 6.77
C ASN A 57 -4.70 -15.50 5.72
N ASN A 58 -4.77 -14.22 5.36
CA ASN A 58 -5.13 -13.87 4.00
C ASN A 58 -3.89 -14.17 3.15
N ASN A 59 -3.53 -15.45 3.07
CA ASN A 59 -3.24 -16.00 1.76
C ASN A 59 -4.49 -15.68 0.98
N SER A 60 -4.45 -14.59 0.20
CA SER A 60 -5.41 -14.42 -0.88
C SER A 60 -5.55 -15.78 -1.53
N PRO A 61 -6.79 -16.30 -1.73
CA PRO A 61 -6.94 -17.52 -2.51
C PRO A 61 -6.12 -17.29 -3.77
N ALA A 62 -5.25 -18.25 -4.10
CA ALA A 62 -4.52 -18.24 -5.34
C ALA A 62 -5.57 -18.02 -6.44
N SER A 63 -5.74 -16.76 -6.83
CA SER A 63 -6.56 -16.42 -7.98
C SER A 63 -5.85 -17.16 -9.10
N PRO A 64 -6.59 -17.86 -9.98
CA PRO A 64 -5.96 -18.53 -11.12
C PRO A 64 -5.03 -17.49 -11.75
N ALA A 65 -3.77 -17.88 -11.95
CA ALA A 65 -2.75 -16.99 -12.47
C ALA A 65 -3.17 -16.55 -13.87
N MET A 66 -4.04 -15.54 -13.96
CA MET A 66 -4.46 -14.99 -15.22
C MET A 66 -3.24 -14.36 -15.83
N ASP A 67 -2.95 -14.84 -17.04
CA ASP A 67 -1.81 -14.43 -17.82
C ASP A 67 -1.83 -12.92 -17.95
N ASN A 68 -0.66 -12.28 -17.93
CA ASN A 68 -0.56 -10.82 -17.95
C ASN A 68 -1.27 -10.22 -19.19
N LEU A 69 -1.42 -11.03 -20.24
CA LEU A 69 -2.17 -10.71 -21.45
C LEU A 69 -3.69 -10.57 -21.21
N GLU A 70 -4.31 -11.45 -20.43
CA GLU A 70 -5.75 -11.36 -20.14
C GLU A 70 -6.06 -10.14 -19.26
N LYS A 71 -5.19 -9.83 -18.29
CA LYS A 71 -5.33 -8.61 -17.47
C LYS A 71 -5.20 -7.34 -18.30
N PHE A 72 -4.37 -7.34 -19.35
CA PHE A 72 -4.26 -6.22 -20.28
C PHE A 72 -5.54 -6.06 -21.11
N ASN A 73 -6.06 -7.16 -21.67
CA ASN A 73 -7.30 -7.14 -22.44
C ASN A 73 -8.51 -6.68 -21.62
N GLN A 74 -8.59 -7.11 -20.36
CA GLN A 74 -9.65 -6.69 -19.44
C GLN A 74 -9.59 -5.19 -19.13
N ARG A 75 -8.39 -4.59 -19.08
CA ARG A 75 -8.23 -3.14 -18.88
C ARG A 75 -8.63 -2.35 -20.12
N GLN A 76 -8.30 -2.85 -21.31
CA GLN A 76 -8.70 -2.21 -22.58
C GLN A 76 -10.22 -2.21 -22.73
N SER A 77 -10.88 -3.35 -22.51
CA SER A 77 -12.35 -3.43 -22.63
C SER A 77 -13.08 -2.57 -21.59
N LEU A 78 -12.57 -2.48 -20.36
CA LEU A 78 -13.14 -1.62 -19.32
C LEU A 78 -12.97 -0.13 -19.65
N ALA A 79 -11.83 0.26 -20.24
CA ALA A 79 -11.60 1.63 -20.70
C ALA A 79 -12.54 2.01 -21.87
N GLU A 80 -12.80 1.09 -22.80
CA GLU A 80 -13.76 1.29 -23.90
C GLU A 80 -15.20 1.42 -23.39
N ALA A 81 -15.61 0.58 -22.43
CA ALA A 81 -16.94 0.66 -21.83
C ALA A 81 -17.17 2.02 -21.13
N LEU A 82 -16.20 2.48 -20.33
CA LEU A 82 -16.28 3.79 -19.67
C LEU A 82 -16.31 4.95 -20.68
N ARG A 83 -15.59 4.83 -21.81
CA ARG A 83 -15.63 5.85 -22.87
C ARG A 83 -17.00 5.92 -23.53
N ASN A 84 -17.61 4.78 -23.83
CA ASN A 84 -18.94 4.73 -24.43
C ASN A 84 -20.02 5.28 -23.48
N GLU A 85 -19.93 4.97 -22.18
CA GLU A 85 -20.82 5.56 -21.17
C GLU A 85 -20.66 7.08 -21.05
N ALA A 86 -19.42 7.59 -21.16
CA ALA A 86 -19.14 9.02 -21.15
C ALA A 86 -19.62 9.77 -22.42
N GLU A 87 -19.67 9.10 -23.57
CA GLU A 87 -20.26 9.66 -24.80
C GLU A 87 -21.80 9.69 -24.73
N VAL A 88 -22.45 8.70 -24.10
CA VAL A 88 -23.91 8.68 -23.91
C VAL A 88 -24.38 9.76 -22.93
N GLN A 89 -23.53 10.20 -21.99
CA GLN A 89 -23.85 11.26 -21.02
C GLN A 89 -23.44 12.68 -21.45
N ARG A 90 -23.13 12.94 -22.73
CA ARG A 90 -23.08 14.33 -23.23
C ARG A 90 -24.50 14.80 -23.55
N PRO A 91 -25.17 15.60 -22.70
CA PRO A 91 -26.37 16.31 -23.15
C PRO A 91 -25.98 17.30 -24.24
N GLU A 92 -26.68 17.21 -25.37
CA GLU A 92 -26.87 18.32 -26.30
C GLU A 92 -27.32 19.57 -25.53
N LYS A 93 -26.43 20.55 -25.36
CA LYS A 93 -26.73 21.99 -25.47
C LYS A 93 -25.49 22.81 -25.17
N ALA A 94 -24.73 23.13 -26.22
CA ALA A 94 -23.98 24.37 -26.26
C ALA A 94 -24.75 25.32 -27.20
N GLU A 95 -25.80 25.95 -26.67
CA GLU A 95 -26.41 27.12 -27.31
C GLU A 95 -25.38 28.27 -27.22
N PRO A 96 -24.96 28.89 -28.34
CA PRO A 96 -24.10 30.06 -28.27
C PRO A 96 -24.90 31.22 -27.67
N ARG A 97 -24.44 31.74 -26.53
CA ARG A 97 -24.91 33.04 -26.02
C ARG A 97 -24.65 34.09 -27.09
N GLN A 98 -25.72 34.63 -27.68
CA GLN A 98 -25.65 35.86 -28.45
C GLN A 98 -25.21 36.99 -27.52
N THR A 99 -24.15 37.71 -27.90
CA THR A 99 -23.75 38.97 -27.29
C THR A 99 -24.12 40.09 -28.25
N ASN A 100 -25.07 40.92 -27.79
CA ASN A 100 -25.52 42.25 -28.25
C ASN A 100 -25.91 42.43 -29.72
#